data_AF-A0A540R6E4-F1
#
_entry.id   AF-A0A540R6E4-F1
#
_cell.length_a   1.000
_cell.length_b   1.000
_cell.length_c   1.000
_cell.angle_alpha   90.00
_cell.angle_beta   90.00
_cell.angle_gamma   90.00
#
_symmetry.space_group_name_H-M   'P 1'
#
loop_
_entity.id
_entity.type
_entity.pdbx_description
1 polymer ?
#
loop_
_entity_poly.entity_id
_entity_poly.type
_entity_poly.pdbx_seq_one_letter_code
_entity_poly.pdbx_strand_id
1 'polypeptide(L)'
;MVNDPNVRFHDVQRREIVTELVTKEGVKTLAVEKTVPGGSTERILLLNKVDAQRLKMALEEYLNTVYASEISGMAGTLSPADMVELFGEDDE
;
A
#
# COMPACT_ATOMS: atom_id res chain seq x y z
N MET A 1 -15.63 6.11 1.64
CA MET A 1 -15.35 5.34 0.42
C MET A 1 -15.29 3.87 0.82
N VAL A 2 -15.98 2.98 0.10
CA VAL A 2 -15.87 1.53 0.34
C VAL A 2 -14.67 1.04 -0.45
N ASN A 3 -13.64 0.53 0.24
CA ASN A 3 -12.48 -0.04 -0.44
C ASN A 3 -12.88 -1.38 -1.05
N ASP A 4 -12.79 -1.51 -2.37
CA ASP A 4 -12.95 -2.79 -3.05
C ASP A 4 -11.79 -3.71 -2.62
N PRO A 5 -12.07 -4.88 -2.02
CA PRO A 5 -11.02 -5.82 -1.65
C PRO A 5 -10.37 -6.50 -2.87
N ASN A 6 -10.93 -6.33 -4.07
CA ASN A 6 -10.40 -6.84 -5.33
C ASN A 6 -9.56 -5.78 -6.03
N VAL A 7 -8.31 -5.64 -5.58
CA VAL A 7 -7.36 -4.68 -6.14
C VAL A 7 -6.43 -5.40 -7.10
N ARG A 8 -6.07 -4.71 -8.19
CA ARG A 8 -5.02 -5.11 -9.10
C ARG A 8 -3.89 -4.10 -9.06
N PHE A 9 -2.66 -4.56 -8.91
CA PHE A 9 -1.47 -3.72 -8.91
C PHE A 9 -0.27 -4.49 -9.44
N HIS A 10 0.85 -3.80 -9.65
CA HIS A 10 2.11 -4.43 -10.04
C HIS A 10 3.12 -4.33 -8.90
N ASP A 11 3.84 -5.41 -8.63
CA ASP A 11 4.94 -5.37 -7.67
C ASP A 11 6.21 -4.73 -8.27
N VAL A 12 7.28 -4.64 -7.46
CA VAL A 12 8.56 -4.07 -7.88
C VAL A 12 9.23 -4.81 -9.05
N GLN A 13 8.83 -6.06 -9.32
CA GLN A 13 9.28 -6.86 -10.46
C GLN A 13 8.35 -6.74 -11.67
N ARG A 14 7.39 -5.80 -11.64
CA ARG A 14 6.36 -5.57 -12.66
C ARG A 14 5.46 -6.78 -12.93
N ARG A 15 5.22 -7.60 -11.91
CA ARG A 15 4.29 -8.75 -11.98
C ARG A 15 2.89 -8.27 -11.57
N GLU A 16 1.86 -8.62 -12.34
CA GLU A 16 0.47 -8.30 -11.97
C GLU A 16 0.06 -9.15 -10.76
N ILE A 17 -0.38 -8.47 -9.71
CA ILE A 17 -0.91 -9.03 -8.46
C ILE A 17 -2.39 -8.68 -8.36
N VAL A 18 -3.20 -9.68 -8.03
CA VAL A 18 -4.64 -9.55 -7.85
C VAL A 18 -5.01 -10.03 -6.44
N THR A 19 -5.92 -9.32 -5.78
CA THR A 19 -6.50 -9.76 -4.50
C THR A 19 -7.94 -10.19 -4.66
N GLU A 20 -8.37 -11.18 -3.85
CA GLU A 20 -9.75 -11.67 -3.84
C GLU A 20 -10.16 -12.12 -2.43
N LEU A 21 -11.39 -11.83 -2.01
CA LEU A 21 -11.95 -12.44 -0.80
C LEU A 21 -12.48 -13.85 -1.08
N VAL A 22 -11.88 -14.83 -0.43
CA VAL A 22 -12.28 -16.24 -0.55
C VAL A 22 -12.74 -16.80 0.79
N THR A 23 -13.53 -17.86 0.77
CA THR A 23 -13.85 -18.65 1.97
C THR A 23 -13.07 -19.96 1.92
N LYS A 24 -12.23 -20.21 2.93
CA LYS A 24 -11.47 -21.46 3.06
C LYS A 24 -11.77 -22.07 4.42
N GLU A 25 -12.23 -23.32 4.43
CA GLU A 25 -12.54 -24.06 5.67
C GLU A 25 -13.51 -23.28 6.59
N GLY A 26 -14.45 -22.55 6.00
CA GLY A 26 -15.42 -21.71 6.74
C GLY A 26 -14.90 -20.35 7.18
N VAL A 27 -13.64 -20.00 6.90
CA VAL A 27 -13.01 -18.73 7.30
C VAL A 27 -12.84 -17.81 6.09
N LYS A 28 -13.38 -16.59 6.18
CA LYS A 28 -13.14 -15.52 5.20
C LYS A 28 -11.67 -15.09 5.24
N THR A 29 -11.05 -15.08 4.07
CA THR A 29 -9.60 -14.93 3.89
C THR A 29 -9.35 -14.06 2.67
N LEU A 30 -8.35 -13.18 2.72
CA LEU A 30 -7.86 -12.45 1.55
C LEU A 30 -6.81 -13.32 0.83
N ALA A 31 -7.10 -13.67 -0.43
CA ALA A 31 -6.12 -14.28 -1.33
C ALA A 31 -5.33 -13.19 -2.05
N VAL A 32 -4.03 -13.40 -2.21
CA VAL A 32 -3.14 -12.58 -3.03
C VAL A 32 -2.52 -13.50 -4.08
N GLU A 33 -2.77 -13.23 -5.35
CA GLU A 33 -2.39 -14.08 -6.47
C GLU A 33 -1.55 -13.30 -7.49
N LYS A 34 -0.61 -13.98 -8.15
CA LYS A 34 0.18 -13.45 -9.25
C LYS A 34 -0.34 -13.99 -10.57
N THR A 35 -0.58 -13.12 -11.53
CA THR A 35 -0.88 -13.53 -12.90
C THR A 35 0.38 -14.07 -13.58
N VAL A 36 0.28 -15.25 -14.17
CA VAL A 36 1.36 -15.91 -14.92
C VAL A 36 1.01 -15.91 -16.42
N PRO A 37 1.98 -15.76 -17.33
CA PRO A 37 1.73 -15.85 -18.77
C PRO A 37 0.98 -17.13 -19.15
N GLY A 38 0.04 -17.02 -20.08
CA GLY A 38 -0.85 -18.12 -20.44
C GLY A 38 -2.15 -18.20 -19.63
N GLY A 39 -2.47 -17.16 -18.84
CA GLY A 39 -3.78 -17.00 -18.19
C GLY A 39 -3.97 -17.82 -16.91
N SER A 40 -2.88 -18.39 -16.38
CA SER A 40 -2.89 -19.06 -15.08
C SER A 40 -2.58 -18.07 -13.94
N THR A 41 -3.03 -18.38 -12.73
CA THR A 41 -2.65 -17.64 -11.53
C THR A 41 -1.85 -18.53 -10.58
N GLU A 42 -0.86 -17.93 -9.93
CA GLU A 42 -0.11 -18.56 -8.84
C GLU A 42 -0.51 -17.88 -7.52
N ARG A 43 -1.01 -18.66 -6.57
CA ARG A 43 -1.41 -18.15 -5.25
C ARG A 43 -0.18 -17.89 -4.39
N ILE A 44 -0.02 -16.64 -3.95
CA ILE A 44 1.13 -16.22 -3.14
C ILE A 44 0.78 -16.22 -1.64
N LEU A 45 -0.38 -15.67 -1.25
CA LEU A 45 -0.78 -15.57 0.17
C LEU A 45 -2.27 -15.87 0.38
N LEU A 46 -2.57 -16.36 1.59
CA LEU A 46 -3.90 -16.48 2.15
C LEU A 46 -3.89 -15.88 3.55
N LEU A 47 -4.56 -14.76 3.74
CA LEU A 47 -4.54 -13.99 4.98
C LEU A 47 -5.92 -14.03 5.65
N ASN A 48 -5.99 -14.64 6.84
CA ASN A 48 -7.15 -14.45 7.70
C ASN A 48 -7.17 -13.01 8.26
N LYS A 49 -8.22 -12.65 9.00
CA LYS A 49 -8.37 -11.30 9.57
C LYS A 49 -7.19 -10.83 10.43
N VAL A 50 -6.57 -11.73 11.19
CA VAL A 50 -5.49 -11.39 12.13
C VAL A 50 -4.18 -11.14 11.37
N ASP A 51 -3.86 -12.01 10.42
CA ASP A 51 -2.65 -11.88 9.60
C ASP A 51 -2.74 -10.69 8.64
N ALA A 52 -3.94 -10.40 8.10
CA ALA A 52 -4.19 -9.20 7.31
C ALA A 52 -3.95 -7.91 8.12
N GLN A 53 -4.41 -7.87 9.38
CA GLN A 53 -4.19 -6.72 10.25
C GLN A 53 -2.70 -6.51 10.55
N ARG A 54 -1.95 -7.59 10.80
CA ARG A 54 -0.50 -7.53 11.04
C ARG A 54 0.24 -7.03 9.81
N LEU A 55 -0.12 -7.51 8.62
CA LEU A 55 0.47 -7.05 7.37
C LEU A 55 0.18 -5.56 7.15
N LYS A 56 -1.06 -5.10 7.38
CA LYS A 56 -1.42 -3.68 7.29
C LYS A 56 -0.50 -2.81 8.16
N MET A 57 -0.29 -3.18 9.43
CA MET A 57 0.57 -2.42 10.33
C MET A 57 2.02 -2.37 9.84
N ALA A 58 2.55 -3.49 9.32
CA ALA A 58 3.91 -3.52 8.77
C ALA A 58 4.05 -2.65 7.51
N LEU A 59 3.03 -2.62 6.65
CA LEU A 59 3.00 -1.76 5.47
C LEU A 59 2.91 -0.28 5.85
N GLU A 60 2.08 0.07 6.83
CA GLU A 60 1.97 1.44 7.34
C GLU A 60 3.31 1.94 7.89
N GLU A 61 4.01 1.13 8.69
CA GLU A 61 5.32 1.48 9.24
C GLU A 61 6.38 1.69 8.14
N TYR A 62 6.40 0.82 7.14
CA TYR A 62 7.29 0.96 5.98
C TYR A 62 7.03 2.27 5.23
N LEU A 63 5.77 2.57 4.92
CA LEU A 63 5.41 3.80 4.19
C LEU A 63 5.77 5.04 4.98
N ASN A 64 5.49 5.07 6.29
CA ASN A 64 5.89 6.16 7.16
C ASN A 64 7.40 6.40 7.15
N THR A 65 8.19 5.32 7.14
CA THR A 65 9.66 5.39 7.06
C THR A 65 10.14 5.99 5.74
N VAL A 66 9.54 5.59 4.62
CA VAL A 66 9.87 6.11 3.28
C VAL A 66 9.52 7.60 3.20
N TYR A 67 8.31 7.99 3.60
CA TYR A 67 7.87 9.39 3.56
C TYR A 67 8.69 10.30 4.46
N ALA A 68 9.05 9.84 5.67
CA ALA A 68 9.95 10.61 6.54
C ALA A 68 11.31 10.88 5.86
N SER A 69 11.82 9.90 5.12
CA SER A 69 13.08 10.03 4.37
C SER A 69 12.95 11.00 3.17
N GLU A 70 11.83 10.94 2.43
CA GLU A 70 11.54 11.85 1.32
C GLU A 70 11.38 13.30 1.80
N ILE A 71 10.65 13.53 2.91
CA ILE A 71 10.48 14.85 3.51
C ILE A 71 11.83 15.40 3.99
N SER A 72 12.67 14.57 4.63
CA SER A 72 14.02 14.99 5.01
C SER A 72 14.89 15.34 3.81
N GLY A 73 14.65 14.74 2.64
CA GLY A 73 15.31 15.07 1.38
C GLY A 73 14.77 16.34 0.73
N MET A 74 13.47 16.61 0.81
CA MET A 74 12.79 17.80 0.27
C MET A 74 12.97 19.06 1.14
N ALA A 75 13.16 18.91 2.46
CA ALA A 75 13.48 20.01 3.36
C ALA A 75 14.78 20.74 2.98
N GLY A 76 15.65 20.11 2.18
CA GLY A 76 16.84 20.74 1.60
C GLY A 76 16.60 21.54 0.31
N THR A 77 15.40 21.49 -0.29
CA THR A 77 15.12 22.10 -1.60
C THR A 77 13.94 23.07 -1.63
N LEU A 78 13.16 23.18 -0.54
CA LEU A 78 12.12 24.22 -0.46
C LEU A 78 12.77 25.60 -0.43
N SER A 79 12.43 26.45 -1.39
CA SER A 79 12.88 27.84 -1.33
C SER A 79 12.19 28.55 -0.17
N PRO A 80 12.78 29.63 0.39
CA PRO A 80 12.12 30.43 1.42
C PRO A 80 10.73 30.93 1.01
N ALA A 81 10.46 31.11 -0.29
CA ALA A 81 9.14 31.48 -0.79
C ALA A 81 8.13 30.32 -0.69
N ASP A 82 8.55 29.10 -1.04
CA ASP A 82 7.69 27.90 -0.91
C ASP A 82 7.38 27.59 0.55
N MET A 83 8.32 27.88 1.46
CA MET A 83 8.10 27.75 2.91
C MET A 83 7.07 28.76 3.44
N VAL A 84 7.05 29.99 2.92
CA VAL A 84 6.04 31.00 3.27
C VAL A 84 4.69 30.68 2.65
N GLU A 85 4.63 30.11 1.45
CA GLU A 85 3.35 29.71 0.84
C GLU A 85 2.72 28.50 1.54
N LEU A 86 3.53 27.54 1.98
CA LEU A 86 3.05 26.31 2.64
C LEU A 86 2.79 26.47 4.14
N PHE A 87 3.52 27.38 4.81
CA PHE A 87 3.52 27.51 6.27
C PHE A 87 3.44 28.96 6.77
N GLY A 88 3.38 29.96 5.89
CA GLY A 88 3.15 31.36 6.24
C GLY A 88 1.67 31.61 6.49
N GLU A 89 1.26 31.28 7.71
CA GLU A 89 0.22 31.92 8.51
C GLU A 89 -1.00 32.48 7.74
N ASP A 90 -2.11 31.72 7.76
CA ASP A 90 -3.44 32.34 7.87
C ASP A 90 -3.51 33.00 9.27
N ASP A 91 -2.96 34.21 9.38
CA ASP A 91 -3.14 35.09 10.54
C ASP A 91 -4.56 35.71 10.49
N GLU A 92 -5.57 34.94 10.90
CA GLU A 92 -6.81 35.44 11.54
C GLU A 92 -7.20 34.60 12.76
#